data_AF-A0A956PTQ1-F1
#
_entry.id   AF-A0A956PTQ1-F1
#
_cell.length_a   1.000
_cell.length_b   1.000
_cell.length_c   1.000
_cell.angle_alpha   90.00
_cell.angle_beta   90.00
_cell.angle_gamma   90.00
#
_symmetry.space_group_name_H-M   'P 1'
#
loop_
_entity.id
_entity.type
_entity.pdbx_description
1 polymer ?
#
loop_
_entity_poly.entity_id
_entity_poly.type
_entity_poly.pdbx_seq_one_letter_code
_entity_poly.pdbx_strand_id
1 'polypeptide(L)'
;WYEDIIPAVSGDGTVPLESSAGQFVGDTRVTLMPWTRGVNTVDDVSHCGLMFNRQVQSAILDQLGVPHSPSDLSYDLHDAWATTFSTAGNVAANIVGGTILNALLDPVEGYVSDGQGRRLGWTAATGPLEEIPGSRWFGNGDGLGWLYGALEQPVNLHLNGQDAEHYAQLGLITGLGQSGLTSEGFLGQDAPLVLSLPFPPLAAPVLSIRWTGPGEALLSWAPVTGATAYTIFAGESPSGPWLPLESVSGTTHGVAVPDESLRFFVVSATQ
;
A
#
# COMPACT_ATOMS: atom_id res chain seq x y z
N TRP A 1 -25.99 2.76 -18.21
CA TRP A 1 -25.97 1.97 -16.98
C TRP A 1 -24.63 1.24 -16.99
N TYR A 2 -23.84 1.39 -15.94
CA TYR A 2 -22.51 0.78 -15.85
C TYR A 2 -22.66 -0.40 -14.88
N GLU A 3 -22.30 -1.60 -15.32
CA GLU A 3 -22.33 -2.81 -14.48
C GLU A 3 -20.90 -3.33 -14.32
N ASP A 4 -20.55 -3.64 -13.08
CA ASP A 4 -19.25 -4.23 -12.73
C ASP A 4 -19.10 -5.59 -13.41
N ILE A 5 -17.85 -5.96 -13.73
CA ILE A 5 -17.53 -7.32 -14.24
C ILE A 5 -17.86 -8.38 -13.17
N ILE A 6 -17.88 -8.00 -11.89
CA ILE A 6 -18.26 -8.86 -10.77
C ILE A 6 -19.57 -8.33 -10.14
N PRO A 7 -20.57 -9.19 -9.88
CA PRO A 7 -21.80 -8.78 -9.20
C PRO A 7 -21.52 -8.12 -7.84
N ALA A 8 -22.05 -6.92 -7.63
CA ALA A 8 -21.76 -6.10 -6.45
C ALA A 8 -22.22 -6.73 -5.13
N VAL A 9 -21.29 -6.87 -4.17
CA VAL A 9 -21.54 -7.12 -2.74
C VAL A 9 -21.29 -5.87 -1.88
N SER A 10 -21.00 -4.72 -2.48
CA SER A 10 -20.75 -3.43 -1.80
C SER A 10 -21.03 -2.24 -2.75
N GLY A 11 -21.15 -1.01 -2.21
CA GLY A 11 -21.33 0.24 -2.97
C GLY A 11 -22.71 0.91 -2.83
N ASP A 12 -22.81 2.20 -3.22
CA ASP A 12 -24.07 2.95 -3.25
C ASP A 12 -24.82 2.85 -4.60
N GLY A 13 -24.26 2.05 -5.53
CA GLY A 13 -24.82 1.78 -6.85
C GLY A 13 -24.66 2.94 -7.85
N THR A 14 -23.91 4.00 -7.51
CA THR A 14 -23.73 5.16 -8.40
C THR A 14 -22.45 5.10 -9.22
N VAL A 15 -21.40 4.43 -8.71
CA VAL A 15 -20.10 4.25 -9.37
C VAL A 15 -19.70 2.77 -9.30
N PRO A 16 -19.25 2.17 -10.42
CA PRO A 16 -18.67 0.83 -10.42
C PRO A 16 -17.51 0.73 -9.42
N LEU A 17 -17.48 -0.32 -8.60
CA LEU A 17 -16.40 -0.51 -7.62
C LEU A 17 -15.20 -1.26 -8.21
N GLU A 18 -15.37 -1.87 -9.37
CA GLU A 18 -14.30 -2.51 -10.13
C GLU A 18 -14.28 -1.98 -11.58
N SER A 19 -13.30 -2.44 -12.36
CA SER A 19 -13.32 -2.24 -13.81
C SER A 19 -14.64 -2.74 -14.39
N SER A 20 -15.31 -1.88 -15.15
CA SER A 20 -16.46 -2.28 -15.98
C SER A 20 -15.98 -2.80 -17.34
N ALA A 21 -16.65 -3.83 -17.88
CA ALA A 21 -16.47 -4.25 -19.27
C ALA A 21 -17.77 -4.07 -20.06
N GLY A 22 -17.66 -4.00 -21.39
CA GLY A 22 -18.82 -4.11 -22.28
C GLY A 22 -19.72 -2.87 -22.40
N GLN A 23 -19.38 -1.76 -21.75
CA GLN A 23 -20.23 -0.56 -21.65
C GLN A 23 -20.71 0.02 -22.98
N PHE A 24 -19.96 -0.19 -24.08
CA PHE A 24 -20.31 0.29 -25.41
C PHE A 24 -20.57 -0.83 -26.43
N VAL A 25 -20.65 -2.08 -25.98
CA VAL A 25 -20.90 -3.22 -26.89
C VAL A 25 -22.31 -3.10 -27.45
N GLY A 26 -22.40 -2.96 -28.77
CA GLY A 26 -23.68 -2.77 -29.47
C GLY A 26 -24.22 -1.34 -29.48
N ASP A 27 -23.52 -0.37 -28.90
CA ASP A 27 -23.89 1.05 -29.01
C ASP A 27 -23.43 1.61 -30.37
N THR A 28 -24.39 1.88 -31.26
CA THR A 28 -24.11 2.36 -32.62
C THR A 28 -23.56 3.79 -32.68
N ARG A 29 -23.57 4.53 -31.57
CA ARG A 29 -22.98 5.88 -31.47
C ARG A 29 -21.47 5.82 -31.25
N VAL A 30 -20.94 4.68 -30.83
CA VAL A 30 -19.54 4.50 -30.48
C VAL A 30 -18.91 3.49 -31.44
N THR A 31 -17.82 3.88 -32.08
CA THR A 31 -17.01 2.92 -32.85
C THR A 31 -16.00 2.28 -31.91
N LEU A 32 -16.22 1.02 -31.55
CA LEU A 32 -15.30 0.27 -30.73
C LEU A 32 -14.11 -0.26 -31.57
N MET A 33 -12.89 -0.08 -31.05
CA MET A 33 -11.68 -0.72 -31.55
C MET A 33 -11.16 -1.74 -30.53
N PRO A 34 -11.65 -2.99 -30.55
CA PRO A 34 -11.18 -4.02 -29.63
C PRO A 34 -9.78 -4.49 -30.02
N TRP A 35 -8.97 -4.84 -29.03
CA TRP A 35 -7.62 -5.36 -29.24
C TRP A 35 -7.47 -6.75 -28.62
N THR A 36 -6.89 -7.66 -29.38
CA THR A 36 -6.69 -9.05 -28.98
C THR A 36 -5.34 -9.53 -29.49
N ARG A 37 -4.47 -9.90 -28.55
CA ARG A 37 -3.14 -10.41 -28.87
C ARG A 37 -3.22 -11.70 -29.68
N GLY A 38 -2.43 -11.78 -30.74
CA GLY A 38 -2.45 -12.87 -31.71
C GLY A 38 -3.55 -12.77 -32.76
N VAL A 39 -4.43 -11.78 -32.69
CA VAL A 39 -5.49 -11.53 -33.68
C VAL A 39 -5.20 -10.26 -34.47
N ASN A 40 -5.21 -9.10 -33.80
CA ASN A 40 -4.99 -7.79 -34.45
C ASN A 40 -3.83 -6.99 -33.86
N THR A 41 -3.13 -7.55 -32.88
CA THR A 41 -1.86 -7.05 -32.36
C THR A 41 -1.00 -8.23 -31.92
N VAL A 42 0.32 -8.05 -31.93
CA VAL A 42 1.29 -9.01 -31.38
C VAL A 42 1.78 -8.59 -29.98
N ASP A 43 1.59 -7.32 -29.64
CA ASP A 43 2.03 -6.69 -28.39
C ASP A 43 1.01 -7.00 -27.26
N ASP A 44 1.36 -6.71 -26.01
CA ASP A 44 0.52 -7.00 -24.84
C ASP A 44 -0.81 -6.24 -24.88
N VAL A 45 -1.89 -6.87 -24.41
CA VAL A 45 -3.25 -6.30 -24.30
C VAL A 45 -3.81 -6.45 -22.89
N SER A 46 -2.96 -6.78 -21.91
CA SER A 46 -3.31 -6.72 -20.49
C SER A 46 -3.74 -5.31 -20.07
N HIS A 47 -4.35 -5.16 -18.89
CA HIS A 47 -4.86 -3.88 -18.41
C HIS A 47 -3.81 -2.76 -18.48
N CYS A 48 -2.57 -3.04 -18.07
CA CYS A 48 -1.45 -2.11 -18.24
C CYS A 48 -0.83 -2.20 -19.64
N GLY A 49 -0.73 -3.43 -20.19
CA GLY A 49 -0.21 -3.75 -21.53
C GLY A 49 -0.75 -2.89 -22.66
N LEU A 50 -2.06 -2.65 -22.62
CA LEU A 50 -2.79 -1.96 -23.66
C LEU A 50 -2.29 -0.52 -23.88
N MET A 51 -1.83 0.15 -22.82
CA MET A 51 -1.41 1.56 -22.88
C MET A 51 -0.09 1.78 -23.62
N PHE A 52 0.74 0.73 -23.73
CA PHE A 52 2.01 0.77 -24.46
C PHE A 52 2.02 -0.15 -25.70
N ASN A 53 0.89 -0.79 -26.00
CA ASN A 53 0.72 -1.52 -27.26
C ASN A 53 0.86 -0.54 -28.44
N ARG A 54 1.85 -0.75 -29.30
CA ARG A 54 2.17 0.24 -30.35
C ARG A 54 1.08 0.36 -31.40
N GLN A 55 0.39 -0.74 -31.72
CA GLN A 55 -0.75 -0.66 -32.64
C GLN A 55 -1.93 0.10 -32.02
N VAL A 56 -2.15 -0.02 -30.71
CA VAL A 56 -3.15 0.78 -29.99
C VAL A 56 -2.79 2.26 -30.02
N GLN A 57 -1.55 2.61 -29.64
CA GLN A 57 -1.08 4.01 -29.65
C GLN A 57 -1.22 4.64 -31.03
N SER A 58 -0.78 3.92 -32.07
CA SER A 58 -0.89 4.35 -33.47
C SER A 58 -2.36 4.59 -33.87
N ALA A 59 -3.27 3.66 -33.56
CA ALA A 59 -4.69 3.81 -33.87
C ALA A 59 -5.35 5.01 -33.16
N ILE A 60 -4.94 5.31 -31.92
CA ILE A 60 -5.40 6.51 -31.21
C ILE A 60 -4.94 7.77 -31.95
N LEU A 61 -3.67 7.85 -32.31
CA LEU A 61 -3.11 9.00 -33.02
C LEU A 61 -3.72 9.19 -34.41
N ASP A 62 -3.95 8.10 -35.14
CA ASP A 62 -4.67 8.12 -36.42
C ASP A 62 -6.09 8.68 -36.25
N GLN A 63 -6.83 8.23 -35.22
CA GLN A 63 -8.19 8.68 -34.94
C GLN A 63 -8.25 10.17 -34.55
N LEU A 64 -7.18 10.67 -33.93
CA LEU A 64 -7.00 12.09 -33.59
C LEU A 64 -6.45 12.92 -34.76
N GLY A 65 -6.07 12.30 -35.88
CA GLY A 65 -5.47 12.95 -37.03
C GLY A 65 -4.07 13.51 -36.77
N VAL A 66 -3.34 12.92 -35.82
CA VAL A 66 -1.98 13.32 -35.44
C VAL A 66 -0.97 12.52 -36.27
N PRO A 67 -0.19 13.17 -37.16
CA PRO A 67 0.87 12.50 -37.91
C PRO A 67 1.90 11.93 -36.94
N HIS A 68 2.28 10.67 -37.17
CA HIS A 68 3.25 9.99 -36.33
C HIS A 68 4.08 8.98 -37.15
N SER A 69 5.21 8.60 -36.61
CA SER A 69 6.12 7.58 -37.11
C SER A 69 6.34 6.51 -36.04
N PRO A 70 6.83 5.32 -36.39
CA PRO A 70 7.08 4.26 -35.40
C PRO A 70 8.01 4.65 -34.26
N SER A 71 8.92 5.62 -34.47
CA SER A 71 9.82 6.14 -33.43
C SER A 71 9.14 7.10 -32.45
N ASP A 72 7.97 7.63 -32.78
CA ASP A 72 7.20 8.52 -31.91
C ASP A 72 6.35 7.74 -30.90
N LEU A 73 6.20 6.42 -31.11
CA LEU A 73 5.43 5.53 -30.26
C LEU A 73 6.30 5.02 -29.10
N SER A 74 5.75 5.03 -27.89
CA SER A 74 6.45 4.50 -26.72
C SER A 74 6.72 3.01 -26.89
N TYR A 75 7.97 2.60 -26.74
CA TYR A 75 8.46 1.23 -26.85
C TYR A 75 8.61 0.56 -25.48
N ASP A 76 7.72 0.89 -24.55
CA ASP A 76 7.79 0.41 -23.17
C ASP A 76 9.06 0.91 -22.43
N LEU A 77 9.43 2.18 -22.62
CA LEU A 77 10.44 2.83 -21.76
C LEU A 77 10.01 2.92 -20.29
N HIS A 78 8.74 2.61 -20.01
CA HIS A 78 8.22 2.50 -18.67
C HIS A 78 8.48 1.13 -18.04
N ASP A 79 9.03 0.12 -18.74
CA ASP A 79 9.34 -1.23 -18.22
C ASP A 79 10.02 -1.21 -16.84
N ALA A 80 10.89 -0.22 -16.58
CA ALA A 80 11.52 -0.03 -15.27
C ALA A 80 10.53 0.12 -14.10
N TRP A 81 9.30 0.61 -14.35
CA TRP A 81 8.22 0.73 -13.36
C TRP A 81 6.95 -0.01 -13.74
N ALA A 82 6.65 -0.26 -15.02
CA ALA A 82 5.43 -0.93 -15.46
C ALA A 82 5.34 -2.35 -14.92
N THR A 83 6.47 -3.06 -14.79
CA THR A 83 6.52 -4.34 -14.07
C THR A 83 6.21 -4.20 -12.58
N THR A 84 6.34 -3.02 -11.97
CA THR A 84 5.92 -2.77 -10.58
C THR A 84 4.40 -2.68 -10.46
N PHE A 85 3.70 -2.29 -11.54
CA PHE A 85 2.25 -2.01 -11.57
C PHE A 85 1.40 -3.08 -12.29
N SER A 86 1.98 -3.92 -13.15
CA SER A 86 1.22 -4.59 -14.22
C SER A 86 0.47 -5.86 -13.86
N THR A 87 0.65 -6.43 -12.66
CA THR A 87 -0.12 -7.61 -12.23
C THR A 87 -0.35 -7.64 -10.73
N ALA A 88 -1.43 -8.29 -10.30
CA ALA A 88 -1.66 -8.64 -8.89
C ALA A 88 -0.46 -9.39 -8.27
N GLY A 89 0.34 -10.10 -9.09
CA GLY A 89 1.60 -10.73 -8.68
C GLY A 89 2.70 -9.73 -8.33
N ASN A 90 2.77 -8.58 -9.00
CA ASN A 90 3.75 -7.53 -8.71
C ASN A 90 3.36 -6.68 -7.51
N VAL A 91 2.06 -6.41 -7.34
CA VAL A 91 1.52 -5.84 -6.11
C VAL A 91 1.82 -6.76 -4.92
N ALA A 92 1.59 -8.07 -5.06
CA ALA A 92 1.96 -9.06 -4.03
C ALA A 92 3.48 -9.11 -3.77
N ALA A 93 4.33 -9.06 -4.80
CA ALA A 93 5.78 -9.07 -4.63
C ALA A 93 6.32 -7.79 -3.96
N ASN A 94 5.73 -6.62 -4.25
CA ASN A 94 6.05 -5.36 -3.58
C ASN A 94 5.52 -5.31 -2.13
N ILE A 95 4.47 -6.07 -1.83
CA ILE A 95 3.88 -6.19 -0.49
C ILE A 95 4.63 -7.21 0.38
N VAL A 96 5.23 -8.25 -0.22
CA VAL A 96 6.03 -9.25 0.49
C VAL A 96 7.37 -8.62 0.88
N GLY A 97 7.43 -8.04 2.08
CA GLY A 97 8.60 -7.35 2.62
C GLY A 97 8.71 -5.87 2.24
N GLY A 98 7.66 -5.31 1.63
CA GLY A 98 7.60 -3.90 1.26
C GLY A 98 6.20 -3.30 1.44
N THR A 99 6.09 -2.05 1.01
CA THR A 99 4.94 -1.18 1.18
C THR A 99 4.64 -0.52 -0.16
N ILE A 100 3.35 -0.37 -0.45
CA ILE A 100 2.87 0.56 -1.47
C ILE A 100 2.23 1.72 -0.74
N LEU A 101 2.73 2.92 -0.97
CA LEU A 101 2.13 4.15 -0.48
C LEU A 101 1.79 5.04 -1.67
N ASN A 102 0.57 5.55 -1.71
CA ASN A 102 0.19 6.66 -2.57
C ASN A 102 -0.07 7.89 -1.71
N ALA A 103 0.39 9.04 -2.18
CA ALA A 103 0.16 10.33 -1.57
C ALA A 103 -0.50 11.26 -2.61
N LEU A 104 -1.54 11.97 -2.22
CA LEU A 104 -2.19 13.00 -3.02
C LEU A 104 -2.27 14.28 -2.19
N LEU A 105 -1.86 15.40 -2.75
CA LEU A 105 -1.97 16.74 -2.17
C LEU A 105 -2.66 17.64 -3.20
N ASP A 106 -3.73 18.34 -2.80
CA ASP A 106 -4.54 19.15 -3.72
C ASP A 106 -5.31 20.27 -3.00
N PRO A 107 -5.01 21.54 -3.28
CA PRO A 107 -3.67 22.10 -3.33
C PRO A 107 -3.17 22.35 -1.89
N VAL A 108 -2.04 21.76 -1.52
CA VAL A 108 -1.37 22.03 -0.23
C VAL A 108 0.10 21.68 -0.32
N GLU A 109 0.96 22.46 0.34
CA GLU A 109 2.37 22.07 0.41
C GLU A 109 2.54 20.98 1.45
N GLY A 110 3.33 19.97 1.16
CA GLY A 110 3.49 18.89 2.13
C GLY A 110 4.35 17.74 1.65
N TYR A 111 4.66 16.87 2.61
CA TYR A 111 5.42 15.67 2.36
C TYR A 111 5.11 14.61 3.40
N VAL A 112 5.29 13.36 3.02
CA VAL A 112 5.34 12.22 3.92
C VAL A 112 6.77 12.07 4.42
N SER A 113 6.96 11.85 5.73
CA SER A 113 8.23 11.44 6.32
C SER A 113 8.17 10.03 6.87
N ASP A 114 9.24 9.25 6.71
CA ASP A 114 9.38 7.94 7.36
C ASP A 114 10.14 8.00 8.69
N GLY A 115 10.35 6.85 9.34
CA GLY A 115 11.03 6.72 10.62
C GLY A 115 12.50 7.11 10.61
N GLN A 116 13.12 7.25 9.44
CA GLN A 116 14.48 7.78 9.26
C GLN A 116 14.49 9.28 8.94
N GLY A 117 13.31 9.90 8.80
CA GLY A 117 13.16 11.29 8.43
C GLY A 117 13.30 11.56 6.92
N ARG A 118 13.32 10.52 6.08
CA ARG A 118 13.34 10.67 4.61
C ARG A 118 11.96 11.10 4.12
N ARG A 119 11.91 11.95 3.10
CA ARG A 119 10.69 12.61 2.64
C ARG A 119 10.25 12.21 1.23
N LEU A 120 8.93 12.14 1.03
CA LEU A 120 8.25 12.04 -0.26
C LEU A 120 7.18 13.14 -0.36
N GLY A 121 7.28 14.05 -1.32
CA GLY A 121 6.32 15.16 -1.43
C GLY A 121 6.83 16.32 -2.25
N TRP A 122 6.33 17.51 -1.96
CA TRP A 122 6.79 18.75 -2.56
C TRP A 122 6.53 19.95 -1.65
N THR A 123 7.45 20.92 -1.67
CA THR A 123 7.24 22.25 -1.09
C THR A 123 7.83 23.31 -2.00
N ALA A 124 7.35 24.56 -1.98
CA ALA A 124 7.94 25.62 -2.81
C ALA A 124 9.42 25.87 -2.48
N ALA A 125 9.81 25.63 -1.22
CA ALA A 125 11.18 25.82 -0.77
C ALA A 125 12.16 24.78 -1.31
N THR A 126 11.70 23.55 -1.53
CA THR A 126 12.58 22.41 -1.88
C THR A 126 12.33 21.84 -3.26
N GLY A 127 11.19 22.13 -3.88
CA GLY A 127 10.70 21.43 -5.05
C GLY A 127 10.27 19.99 -4.70
N PRO A 128 10.36 19.04 -5.64
CA PRO A 128 10.01 17.64 -5.38
C PRO A 128 10.99 16.99 -4.40
N LEU A 129 10.46 16.20 -3.48
CA LEU A 129 11.16 15.40 -2.48
C LEU A 129 10.93 13.91 -2.80
N GLU A 130 12.01 13.19 -3.07
CA GLU A 130 12.02 11.75 -3.41
C GLU A 130 13.11 11.01 -2.63
N GLU A 131 13.22 11.30 -1.34
CA GLU A 131 14.34 10.84 -0.49
C GLU A 131 14.12 9.42 0.04
N ILE A 132 12.86 8.95 0.08
CA ILE A 132 12.54 7.58 0.45
C ILE A 132 12.92 6.67 -0.74
N PRO A 133 13.73 5.61 -0.56
CA PRO A 133 14.11 4.72 -1.65
C PRO A 133 12.90 4.10 -2.35
N GLY A 134 12.87 4.17 -3.68
CA GLY A 134 11.74 3.67 -4.48
C GLY A 134 10.53 4.61 -4.52
N SER A 135 10.66 5.83 -4.00
CA SER A 135 9.63 6.87 -4.09
C SER A 135 9.78 7.74 -5.34
N ARG A 136 8.66 8.34 -5.75
CA ARG A 136 8.58 9.26 -6.89
C ARG A 136 7.44 10.26 -6.70
N TRP A 137 7.67 11.52 -7.07
CA TRP A 137 6.70 12.60 -7.02
C TRP A 137 6.39 13.14 -8.41
N PHE A 138 5.13 13.48 -8.65
CA PHE A 138 4.67 14.12 -9.88
C PHE A 138 3.80 15.34 -9.52
N GLY A 139 4.06 16.49 -10.16
CA GLY A 139 3.35 17.74 -9.88
C GLY A 139 4.03 18.60 -8.82
N ASN A 140 3.34 19.65 -8.37
CA ASN A 140 3.82 20.59 -7.35
C ASN A 140 3.01 20.39 -6.04
N GLY A 141 2.41 21.45 -5.50
CA GLY A 141 1.50 21.38 -4.34
C GLY A 141 0.12 20.78 -4.66
N ASP A 142 -0.15 20.51 -5.93
CA ASP A 142 -1.27 19.79 -6.51
C ASP A 142 -0.79 18.46 -7.12
N GLY A 143 -0.01 17.71 -6.33
CA GLY A 143 0.80 16.61 -6.79
C GLY A 143 0.40 15.25 -6.24
N LEU A 144 0.99 14.22 -6.85
CA LEU A 144 0.82 12.83 -6.49
C LEU A 144 2.18 12.15 -6.32
N GLY A 145 2.30 11.40 -5.23
CA GLY A 145 3.48 10.66 -4.85
C GLY A 145 3.20 9.18 -4.79
N TRP A 146 4.20 8.37 -5.17
CA TRP A 146 4.16 6.93 -5.02
C TRP A 146 5.43 6.42 -4.39
N LEU A 147 5.32 5.37 -3.59
CA LEU A 147 6.44 4.60 -3.07
C LEU A 147 6.17 3.12 -3.27
N TYR A 148 7.21 2.42 -3.73
CA TYR A 148 7.27 0.96 -3.83
C TYR A 148 8.52 0.49 -3.10
N GLY A 149 8.33 -0.15 -1.95
CA GLY A 149 9.45 -0.69 -1.17
C GLY A 149 9.27 -0.50 0.32
N ALA A 150 10.35 -0.69 1.07
CA ALA A 150 10.33 -0.57 2.52
C ALA A 150 9.96 0.86 2.95
N LEU A 151 9.00 0.96 3.86
CA LEU A 151 8.61 2.21 4.49
C LEU A 151 8.79 2.09 5.99
N GLU A 152 9.76 2.81 6.53
CA GLU A 152 10.12 2.71 7.95
C GLU A 152 9.14 3.51 8.82
N GLN A 153 8.69 2.90 9.92
CA GLN A 153 7.78 3.54 10.86
C GLN A 153 8.57 4.34 11.92
N PRO A 154 7.99 5.41 12.49
CA PRO A 154 6.66 5.95 12.21
C PRO A 154 6.59 6.73 10.90
N VAL A 155 5.41 6.76 10.27
CA VAL A 155 5.16 7.54 9.05
C VAL A 155 4.22 8.69 9.36
N ASN A 156 4.57 9.89 8.91
CA ASN A 156 3.79 11.09 9.16
C ASN A 156 3.57 11.88 7.87
N LEU A 157 2.35 12.39 7.67
CA LEU A 157 2.06 13.44 6.70
C LEU A 157 2.32 14.80 7.36
N HIS A 158 3.12 15.63 6.69
CA HIS A 158 3.37 17.02 7.05
C HIS A 158 2.74 17.92 6.00
N LEU A 159 1.86 18.81 6.42
CA LEU A 159 1.25 19.82 5.58
C LEU A 159 1.61 21.22 6.07
N ASN A 160 1.74 22.15 5.13
CA ASN A 160 1.87 23.57 5.37
C ASN A 160 0.74 24.31 4.62
N GLY A 161 -0.09 25.03 5.36
CA GLY A 161 -1.26 25.71 4.81
C GLY A 161 -0.91 26.85 3.85
N GLN A 162 -1.82 27.07 2.90
CA GLN A 162 -1.70 28.10 1.85
C GLN A 162 -2.84 29.13 1.91
N ASP A 163 -3.51 29.27 3.05
CA ASP A 163 -4.69 30.13 3.22
C ASP A 163 -5.86 29.75 2.29
N ALA A 164 -6.04 28.45 2.10
CA ALA A 164 -7.01 27.88 1.17
C ALA A 164 -7.62 26.58 1.73
N GLU A 165 -8.71 26.15 1.09
CA GLU A 165 -9.20 24.78 1.25
C GLU A 165 -8.17 23.81 0.69
N HIS A 166 -7.87 22.74 1.42
CA HIS A 166 -7.02 21.65 0.97
C HIS A 166 -7.74 20.32 1.00
N TYR A 167 -7.17 19.38 0.26
CA TYR A 167 -7.39 17.95 0.32
C TYR A 167 -6.03 17.26 0.29
N ALA A 168 -5.82 16.32 1.21
CA ALA A 168 -4.66 15.47 1.25
C ALA A 168 -5.08 14.05 1.62
N GLN A 169 -4.53 13.07 0.92
CA GLN A 169 -4.82 11.67 1.17
C GLN A 169 -3.54 10.83 1.09
N LEU A 170 -3.40 9.92 2.04
CA LEU A 170 -2.45 8.81 1.94
C LEU A 170 -3.22 7.49 1.90
N GLY A 171 -2.89 6.64 0.93
CA GLY A 171 -3.30 5.23 0.93
C GLY A 171 -2.08 4.34 1.10
N LEU A 172 -2.23 3.31 1.91
CA LEU A 172 -1.17 2.40 2.34
C LEU A 172 -1.60 0.96 2.09
N ILE A 173 -0.75 0.18 1.46
CA ILE A 173 -0.89 -1.27 1.34
C ILE A 173 0.41 -1.92 1.82
N THR A 174 0.28 -2.88 2.74
CA THR A 174 1.39 -3.62 3.34
C THR A 174 1.08 -5.10 3.36
N GLY A 175 2.06 -5.94 3.74
CA GLY A 175 1.86 -7.37 3.98
C GLY A 175 0.84 -7.69 5.08
N LEU A 176 0.46 -6.69 5.87
CA LEU A 176 -0.50 -6.80 6.98
C LEU A 176 -1.91 -6.36 6.60
N GLY A 177 -2.08 -5.74 5.42
CA GLY A 177 -3.34 -5.18 4.96
C GLY A 177 -3.24 -3.74 4.50
N GLN A 178 -4.40 -3.11 4.36
CA GLN A 178 -4.55 -1.76 3.86
C GLN A 178 -4.83 -0.76 4.99
N SER A 179 -4.38 0.47 4.81
CA SER A 179 -4.66 1.60 5.70
C SER A 179 -4.65 2.89 4.90
N GLY A 180 -4.96 4.01 5.55
CA GLY A 180 -4.86 5.33 4.95
C GLY A 180 -5.25 6.43 5.92
N LEU A 181 -5.10 7.66 5.46
CA LEU A 181 -5.62 8.84 6.14
C LEU A 181 -6.05 9.87 5.10
N THR A 182 -6.99 10.72 5.50
CA THR A 182 -7.42 11.89 4.73
C THR A 182 -7.38 13.12 5.63
N SER A 183 -6.99 14.26 5.07
CA SER A 183 -7.08 15.58 5.69
C SER A 183 -7.69 16.54 4.69
N GLU A 184 -8.70 17.30 5.10
CA GLU A 184 -9.39 18.24 4.23
C GLU A 184 -9.91 19.44 5.04
N GLY A 185 -10.22 20.53 4.34
CA GLY A 185 -10.78 21.76 4.91
C GLY A 185 -9.85 22.98 4.76
N PHE A 186 -10.20 24.08 5.42
CA PHE A 186 -9.38 25.29 5.36
C PHE A 186 -8.10 25.15 6.22
N LEU A 187 -6.94 25.39 5.61
CA LEU A 187 -5.66 25.46 6.32
C LEU A 187 -4.99 26.82 6.06
N GLY A 188 -4.97 27.65 7.10
CA GLY A 188 -4.45 29.02 7.04
C GLY A 188 -2.98 29.10 6.61
N GLN A 189 -2.57 30.26 6.12
CA GLN A 189 -1.18 30.48 5.65
C GLN A 189 -0.15 30.01 6.69
N ASP A 190 0.79 29.18 6.25
CA ASP A 190 1.90 28.64 7.04
C ASP A 190 1.47 27.86 8.30
N ALA A 191 0.19 27.46 8.38
CA ALA A 191 -0.30 26.64 9.50
C ALA A 191 0.23 25.20 9.34
N PRO A 192 1.04 24.70 10.30
CA PRO A 192 1.55 23.35 10.23
C PRO A 192 0.50 22.35 10.68
N LEU A 193 0.38 21.24 9.95
CA LEU A 193 -0.41 20.08 10.36
C LEU A 193 0.41 18.81 10.17
N VAL A 194 0.49 17.99 11.22
CA VAL A 194 1.19 16.70 11.20
C VAL A 194 0.22 15.60 11.60
N LEU A 195 0.08 14.59 10.74
CA LEU A 195 -0.81 13.45 10.95
C LEU A 195 -0.01 12.16 10.87
N SER A 196 -0.14 11.29 11.86
CA SER A 196 0.49 9.97 11.84
C SER A 196 -0.36 9.01 11.02
N LEU A 197 0.27 8.33 10.06
CA LEU A 197 -0.36 7.29 9.26
C LEU A 197 -0.49 6.02 10.09
N PRO A 198 -1.72 5.54 10.38
CA PRO A 198 -1.89 4.29 11.10
C PRO A 198 -1.40 3.12 10.23
N PHE A 199 -0.60 2.23 10.81
CA PHE A 199 -0.24 0.95 10.18
C PHE A 199 -1.21 -0.15 10.63
N PRO A 200 -1.54 -1.12 9.75
CA PRO A 200 -2.31 -2.28 10.17
C PRO A 200 -1.57 -3.01 11.30
N PRO A 201 -2.28 -3.42 12.38
CA PRO A 201 -1.66 -4.10 13.51
C PRO A 201 -1.17 -5.50 13.13
N LEU A 202 -0.15 -5.98 13.82
CA LEU A 202 0.27 -7.37 13.74
C LEU A 202 -0.83 -8.31 14.25
N ALA A 203 -0.94 -9.49 13.62
CA ALA A 203 -1.81 -10.53 14.14
C ALA A 203 -1.32 -11.03 15.51
N ALA A 204 -2.24 -11.35 16.41
CA ALA A 204 -1.89 -11.93 17.69
C ALA A 204 -1.29 -13.34 17.49
N PRO A 205 -0.11 -13.64 18.07
CA PRO A 205 0.46 -14.98 18.05
C PRO A 205 -0.49 -16.00 18.68
N VAL A 206 -0.65 -17.17 18.04
CA VAL A 206 -1.39 -18.29 18.62
C VAL A 206 -0.43 -19.14 19.45
N LEU A 207 -0.47 -18.97 20.77
CA LEU A 207 0.41 -19.66 21.71
C LEU A 207 -0.04 -21.10 21.98
N SER A 208 0.91 -22.03 21.86
CA SER A 208 0.81 -23.42 22.31
C SER A 208 1.81 -23.69 23.43
N ILE A 209 1.36 -24.37 24.48
CA ILE A 209 2.16 -24.69 25.67
C ILE A 209 2.24 -26.21 25.82
N ARG A 210 3.46 -26.74 26.01
CA ARG A 210 3.70 -28.16 26.28
C ARG A 210 4.62 -28.31 27.49
N TRP A 211 4.19 -29.07 28.49
CA TRP A 211 5.06 -29.47 29.60
C TRP A 211 6.14 -30.46 29.14
N THR A 212 7.39 -30.17 29.47
CA THR A 212 8.56 -31.02 29.11
C THR A 212 9.12 -31.78 30.31
N GLY A 213 8.77 -31.36 31.53
CA GLY A 213 9.13 -32.00 32.77
C GLY A 213 8.48 -31.30 33.97
N PRO A 214 8.72 -31.78 35.20
CA PRO A 214 8.28 -31.10 36.41
C PRO A 214 8.84 -29.68 36.44
N GLY A 215 7.93 -28.70 36.48
CA GLY A 215 8.28 -27.28 36.50
C GLY A 215 8.96 -26.73 35.24
N GLU A 216 8.80 -27.38 34.09
CA GLU A 216 9.34 -26.91 32.80
C GLU A 216 8.29 -26.98 31.69
N ALA A 217 8.11 -25.87 30.98
CA ALA A 217 7.20 -25.77 29.85
C ALA A 217 7.92 -25.22 28.61
N LEU A 218 7.52 -25.72 27.44
CA LEU A 218 7.90 -25.21 26.13
C LEU A 218 6.73 -24.41 25.54
N LEU A 219 6.98 -23.14 25.28
CA LEU A 219 6.10 -22.23 24.55
C LEU A 219 6.44 -22.29 23.07
N SER A 220 5.42 -22.30 22.21
CA SER A 220 5.59 -22.28 20.75
C SER A 220 4.44 -21.54 20.07
N TRP A 221 4.72 -20.85 18.97
CA TRP A 221 3.73 -20.15 18.15
C TRP A 221 4.12 -20.21 16.68
N ALA A 222 3.18 -19.89 15.79
CA ALA A 222 3.50 -19.72 14.37
C ALA A 222 4.16 -18.34 14.14
N PRO A 223 5.06 -18.20 13.14
CA PRO A 223 5.55 -16.90 12.72
C PRO A 223 4.39 -15.97 12.35
N VAL A 224 4.38 -14.76 12.91
CA VAL A 224 3.48 -13.67 12.54
C VAL A 224 4.13 -12.86 11.42
N THR A 225 3.44 -12.71 10.29
CA THR A 225 3.88 -11.86 9.18
C THR A 225 4.18 -10.45 9.67
N GLY A 226 5.32 -9.88 9.27
CA GLY A 226 5.75 -8.54 9.67
C GLY A 226 6.41 -8.44 11.06
N ALA A 227 6.33 -9.48 11.90
CA ALA A 227 6.96 -9.45 13.21
C ALA A 227 8.48 -9.62 13.12
N THR A 228 9.21 -8.72 13.78
CA THR A 228 10.69 -8.77 13.91
C THR A 228 11.13 -9.41 15.23
N ALA A 229 10.25 -9.40 16.24
CA ALA A 229 10.46 -10.05 17.53
C ALA A 229 9.12 -10.38 18.21
N TYR A 230 9.21 -11.08 19.34
CA TYR A 230 8.09 -11.42 20.21
C TYR A 230 8.44 -11.10 21.65
N THR A 231 7.48 -10.59 22.41
CA THR A 231 7.60 -10.43 23.86
C THR A 231 6.67 -11.41 24.55
N ILE A 232 7.23 -12.23 25.42
CA ILE A 232 6.53 -13.19 26.27
C ILE A 232 6.15 -12.47 27.56
N PHE A 233 4.92 -12.63 28.00
CA PHE A 233 4.40 -12.12 29.25
C PHE A 233 3.91 -13.27 30.11
N ALA A 234 4.04 -13.12 31.42
CA ALA A 234 3.51 -14.05 32.41
C ALA A 234 2.56 -13.35 33.37
N GLY A 235 1.55 -14.08 33.85
CA GLY A 235 0.58 -13.60 34.82
C GLY A 235 0.07 -14.72 35.73
N GLU A 236 -0.47 -14.33 36.88
CA GLU A 236 -1.05 -15.26 37.88
C GLU A 236 -2.57 -15.47 37.67
N SER A 237 -3.15 -14.76 36.70
CA SER A 237 -4.58 -14.82 36.35
C SER A 237 -4.74 -14.79 34.82
N PRO A 238 -5.79 -15.43 34.26
CA PRO A 238 -6.09 -15.34 32.83
C PRO A 238 -6.45 -13.92 32.36
N SER A 239 -6.77 -13.00 33.27
CA SER A 239 -7.09 -11.60 32.96
C SER A 239 -5.93 -10.63 33.22
N GLY A 240 -4.76 -11.13 33.63
CA GLY A 240 -3.64 -10.32 34.06
C GLY A 240 -3.73 -9.88 35.53
N PRO A 241 -2.81 -9.01 35.99
CA PRO A 241 -1.85 -8.25 35.19
C PRO A 241 -0.79 -9.12 34.52
N TRP A 242 -0.33 -8.68 33.35
CA TRP A 242 0.71 -9.34 32.57
C TRP A 242 2.04 -8.60 32.76
N LEU A 243 3.07 -9.32 33.18
CA LEU A 243 4.41 -8.77 33.33
C LEU A 243 5.32 -9.30 32.21
N PRO A 244 6.13 -8.44 31.58
CA PRO A 244 7.06 -8.88 30.55
C PRO A 244 8.08 -9.83 31.17
N LEU A 245 8.25 -10.99 30.53
CA LEU A 245 9.20 -12.01 30.93
C LEU A 245 10.48 -11.89 30.10
N GLU A 246 10.34 -11.98 28.78
CA GLU A 246 11.49 -11.99 27.86
C GLU A 246 11.08 -11.57 26.45
N SER A 247 12.02 -11.00 25.69
CA SER A 247 11.88 -10.75 24.26
C SER A 247 12.76 -11.70 23.45
N VAL A 248 12.17 -12.36 22.45
CA VAL A 248 12.83 -13.39 21.63
C VAL A 248 12.57 -13.13 20.15
N SER A 249 13.50 -13.52 19.27
CA SER A 249 13.31 -13.48 17.82
C SER A 249 12.79 -14.80 17.24
N GLY A 250 12.94 -15.90 17.99
CA GLY A 250 12.45 -17.23 17.60
C GLY A 250 10.96 -17.41 17.89
N THR A 251 10.41 -18.53 17.44
CA THR A 251 9.00 -18.89 17.62
C THR A 251 8.76 -20.00 18.65
N THR A 252 9.80 -20.31 19.44
CA THR A 252 9.77 -21.29 20.53
C THR A 252 10.63 -20.81 21.68
N HIS A 253 10.19 -21.04 22.92
CA HIS A 253 10.93 -20.65 24.11
C HIS A 253 10.64 -21.58 25.29
N GLY A 254 11.68 -22.03 25.98
CA GLY A 254 11.54 -22.86 27.19
C GLY A 254 11.48 -21.99 28.44
N VAL A 255 10.50 -22.23 29.31
CA VAL A 255 10.30 -21.48 30.55
C VAL A 255 10.29 -22.40 31.76
N ALA A 256 11.02 -21.99 32.80
CA ALA A 256 10.93 -22.62 34.12
C ALA A 256 9.67 -22.13 34.83
N VAL A 257 8.86 -23.07 35.31
CA VAL A 257 7.61 -22.84 36.05
C VAL A 257 7.72 -23.57 37.39
N PRO A 258 8.49 -23.03 38.36
CA PRO A 258 8.91 -23.76 39.56
C PRO A 258 7.77 -24.16 40.50
N ASP A 259 6.61 -23.56 40.31
CA ASP A 259 5.37 -23.86 41.00
C ASP A 259 4.37 -24.33 39.95
N GLU A 260 3.85 -25.54 40.07
CA GLU A 260 2.81 -26.08 39.16
C GLU A 260 1.48 -25.33 39.28
N SER A 261 1.38 -24.34 40.19
CA SER A 261 0.30 -23.36 40.17
C SER A 261 0.23 -22.67 38.80
N LEU A 262 -1.00 -22.56 38.27
CA LEU A 262 -1.28 -22.08 36.91
C LEU A 262 -0.65 -20.69 36.67
N ARG A 263 0.51 -20.66 36.01
CA ARG A 263 1.02 -19.45 35.36
C ARG A 263 0.39 -19.35 33.97
N PHE A 264 -0.18 -18.20 33.69
CA PHE A 264 -0.72 -17.88 32.39
C PHE A 264 0.36 -17.17 31.57
N PHE A 265 0.40 -17.47 30.27
CA PHE A 265 1.37 -16.86 29.35
C PHE A 265 0.65 -16.20 28.18
N VAL A 266 1.17 -15.07 27.75
CA VAL A 266 0.74 -14.35 26.56
C VAL A 266 1.98 -14.03 25.73
N VAL A 267 1.86 -14.08 24.41
CA VAL A 267 2.92 -13.67 23.49
C VAL A 267 2.38 -12.55 22.61
N SER A 268 3.11 -11.44 22.54
CA SER A 268 2.84 -10.33 21.61
C SER A 268 3.91 -10.30 20.55
N ALA A 269 3.51 -10.08 19.29
CA ALA A 269 4.43 -9.76 18.21
C ALA A 269 4.79 -8.26 18.25
N THR A 270 5.98 -7.91 17.76
CA THR A 270 6.45 -6.52 17.60
C THR A 270 7.12 -6.36 16.25
N GLN A 271 7.00 -5.16 15.65
CA GLN A 271 7.65 -4.78 14.38
C GLN A 271 8.45 -3.50 14.57
#